data_AF-A0A5C0AZ28-F1
#
_entry.id   AF-A0A5C0AZ28-F1
#
_cell.length_a   1.000
_cell.length_b   1.000
_cell.length_c   1.000
_cell.angle_alpha   90.00
_cell.angle_beta   90.00
_cell.angle_gamma   90.00
#
_symmetry.space_group_name_H-M   'P 1'
#
loop_
_entity.id
_entity.type
_entity.pdbx_description
1 polymer ?
#
loop_
_entity_poly.entity_id
_entity_poly.type
_entity_poly.pdbx_seq_one_letter_code
_entity_poly.pdbx_strand_id
1 'polypeptide(L)'
;MHKQKLRSVIERTLLDPYTVQYRNDWVTTAGALCGEVNGKNSFGEYVGFTRFVVNPQGRGYMASDPASAEYKVFELDWLAYCLTPRPAVP
;
A
#
# COMPACT_ATOMS: atom_id res chain seq x y z
N MET A 1 -8.64 9.45 11.32
CA MET A 1 -9.00 8.03 11.52
C MET A 1 -9.22 7.22 10.22
N HIS A 2 -9.29 7.83 9.03
CA HIS A 2 -9.51 7.09 7.77
C HIS A 2 -8.30 6.25 7.31
N LYS A 3 -7.08 6.75 7.54
CA LYS A 3 -5.83 6.16 7.06
C LYS A 3 -5.46 4.82 7.70
N GLN A 4 -5.64 4.67 9.02
CA GLN A 4 -5.38 3.40 9.73
C GLN A 4 -6.28 2.27 9.22
N LYS A 5 -7.57 2.57 8.96
CA LYS A 5 -8.50 1.59 8.42
C LYS A 5 -8.07 1.10 7.04
N LEU A 6 -7.59 2.00 6.18
CA LEU A 6 -7.06 1.64 4.87
C LEU A 6 -5.75 0.83 4.98
N ARG A 7 -4.85 1.17 5.90
CA ARG A 7 -3.63 0.38 6.17
C ARG A 7 -3.95 -1.08 6.50
N SER A 8 -5.01 -1.33 7.29
CA SER A 8 -5.42 -2.69 7.64
C SER A 8 -5.70 -3.60 6.45
N VAL A 9 -6.04 -3.03 5.28
CA VAL A 9 -6.22 -3.80 4.05
C VAL A 9 -4.90 -4.42 3.59
N ILE A 10 -3.80 -3.68 3.71
CA ILE A 10 -2.44 -4.16 3.40
C ILE A 10 -1.87 -5.02 4.53
N GLU A 11 -2.12 -4.67 5.79
CA GLU A 11 -1.62 -5.46 6.93
C GLU A 11 -2.07 -6.92 6.83
N ARG A 12 -3.32 -7.16 6.42
CA ARG A 12 -3.89 -8.51 6.25
C ARG A 12 -3.23 -9.37 5.17
N THR A 13 -2.43 -8.79 4.28
CA THR A 13 -1.70 -9.54 3.23
C THR A 13 -0.27 -9.85 3.62
N LEU A 14 0.21 -9.35 4.76
CA LEU A 14 1.56 -9.55 5.28
C LEU A 14 1.61 -10.66 6.33
N LEU A 15 2.78 -11.29 6.48
CA LEU A 15 3.00 -12.39 7.43
C LEU A 15 2.83 -11.95 8.89
N ASP A 16 3.38 -10.79 9.25
CA ASP A 16 3.20 -10.16 10.56
C ASP A 16 2.47 -8.83 10.37
N PRO A 17 1.14 -8.79 10.56
CA PRO A 17 0.33 -7.59 10.39
C PRO A 17 0.54 -6.55 11.48
N TYR A 18 1.16 -6.91 12.62
CA TYR A 18 1.22 -6.06 13.81
C TYR A 18 2.49 -5.22 13.88
N THR A 19 3.57 -5.63 13.19
CA THR A 19 4.86 -4.91 13.23
C THR A 19 5.25 -4.28 11.89
N VAL A 20 4.26 -3.99 11.06
CA VAL A 20 4.44 -3.38 9.74
C VAL A 20 4.89 -1.92 9.85
N GLN A 21 5.88 -1.54 9.03
CA GLN A 21 6.31 -0.15 8.92
C GLN A 21 5.72 0.50 7.67
N TYR A 22 5.25 1.74 7.83
CA TYR A 22 4.75 2.56 6.74
C TYR A 22 5.62 3.79 6.58
N ARG A 23 5.87 4.18 5.34
CA ARG A 23 6.45 5.49 5.02
C ARG A 23 5.79 6.07 3.79
N ASN A 24 5.90 7.39 3.65
CA ASN A 24 5.46 8.10 2.45
C ASN A 24 4.01 7.80 2.05
N ASP A 25 3.13 7.47 2.99
CA ASP A 25 1.76 7.08 2.65
C ASP A 25 0.78 8.25 2.79
N TRP A 26 -0.15 8.37 1.84
CA TRP A 26 -1.12 9.47 1.78
C TRP A 26 -2.45 9.00 1.22
N VAL A 27 -3.53 9.64 1.67
CA VAL A 27 -4.86 9.44 1.11
C VAL A 27 -5.06 10.45 -0.01
N THR A 28 -5.43 9.98 -1.19
CA THR A 28 -5.68 10.79 -2.39
C THR A 28 -7.06 11.44 -2.29
N THR A 29 -7.34 12.45 -3.13
CA THR A 29 -8.67 13.07 -3.22
C THR A 29 -9.75 12.09 -3.69
N ALA A 30 -9.37 11.03 -4.42
CA ALA A 30 -10.25 9.93 -4.81
C ALA A 30 -10.55 8.94 -3.67
N GLY A 31 -9.92 9.10 -2.49
CA GLY A 31 -10.09 8.19 -1.35
C GLY A 31 -9.20 6.95 -1.38
N ALA A 32 -8.25 6.86 -2.31
CA ALA A 32 -7.27 5.78 -2.34
C ALA A 32 -6.14 6.05 -1.32
N LEU A 33 -5.55 5.01 -0.74
CA LEU A 33 -4.32 5.12 0.06
C LEU A 33 -3.15 4.60 -0.77
N CYS A 34 -2.16 5.46 -1.00
CA CYS A 34 -0.92 5.11 -1.67
C CYS A 34 0.24 5.21 -0.69
N GLY A 35 1.30 4.44 -0.87
CA GLY A 35 2.50 4.58 -0.04
C GLY A 35 3.49 3.44 -0.18
N GLU A 36 4.35 3.32 0.81
CA GLU A 36 5.30 2.22 0.92
C GLU A 36 5.13 1.50 2.26
N VAL A 37 5.25 0.18 2.21
CA VAL A 37 5.08 -0.73 3.33
C VAL A 37 6.30 -1.64 3.43
N ASN A 38 6.75 -1.91 4.65
CA ASN A 38 7.85 -2.83 4.92
C ASN A 38 7.38 -3.84 5.98
N GLY A 39 7.15 -5.06 5.52
CA GLY A 39 6.80 -6.21 6.35
C GLY A 39 8.02 -7.09 6.62
N LYS A 40 7.86 -8.03 7.55
CA LYS A 40 8.88 -9.03 7.85
C LYS A 40 8.73 -10.30 7.01
N ASN A 41 9.84 -10.95 6.70
CA ASN A 41 9.86 -12.32 6.17
C ASN A 41 9.57 -13.36 7.29
N SER A 42 9.60 -14.65 6.93
CA SER A 42 9.42 -15.76 7.87
C SER A 42 10.52 -15.89 8.94
N PHE A 43 11.64 -15.20 8.77
CA PHE A 43 12.74 -15.15 9.74
C PHE A 43 12.63 -13.93 10.69
N GLY A 44 11.60 -13.10 10.53
CA GLY A 44 11.38 -11.91 11.35
C GLY A 44 12.16 -10.67 10.93
N GLU A 45 12.82 -10.71 9.77
CA GLU A 45 13.61 -9.60 9.23
C GLU A 45 12.78 -8.75 8.27
N TYR A 46 12.99 -7.43 8.31
CA TYR A 46 12.39 -6.52 7.33
C TYR A 46 13.04 -6.71 5.95
N VAL A 47 12.22 -6.90 4.92
CA VAL A 47 12.70 -7.20 3.56
C VAL A 47 12.89 -5.96 2.69
N GLY A 48 12.52 -4.79 3.20
CA GLY A 48 12.59 -3.52 2.49
C GLY A 48 11.21 -2.95 2.17
N PHE A 49 11.20 -1.66 1.84
CA PHE A 49 9.96 -0.95 1.52
C PHE A 49 9.51 -1.25 0.10
N THR A 50 8.28 -1.74 -0.02
CA THR A 50 7.58 -1.98 -1.28
C THR A 50 6.39 -1.05 -1.41
N ARG A 51 6.11 -0.58 -2.63
CA ARG A 51 4.95 0.26 -2.91
C ARG A 51 3.65 -0.52 -2.72
N PHE A 52 2.61 0.16 -2.26
CA PHE A 52 1.27 -0.39 -2.16
C PHE A 52 0.21 0.64 -2.56
N VAL A 53 -0.96 0.14 -2.95
CA VAL A 53 -2.17 0.93 -3.18
C VAL A 53 -3.37 0.24 -2.55
N VAL A 54 -4.23 1.00 -1.89
CA VAL A 54 -5.59 0.61 -1.51
C VAL A 54 -6.54 1.51 -2.28
N ASN A 55 -7.28 0.94 -3.22
CA ASN A 55 -8.16 1.71 -4.08
C ASN A 55 -9.44 2.16 -3.36
N PRO A 56 -10.25 3.07 -3.95
CA PRO A 56 -11.47 3.58 -3.31
C PRO A 56 -12.53 2.51 -3.02
N GLN A 57 -12.45 1.35 -3.70
CA GLN A 57 -13.30 0.18 -3.46
C GLN A 57 -12.80 -0.69 -2.28
N GLY A 58 -11.71 -0.29 -1.62
CA GLY A 58 -11.15 -0.98 -0.45
C GLY A 58 -10.32 -2.22 -0.77
N ARG A 59 -9.89 -2.42 -2.02
CA ARG A 59 -8.98 -3.50 -2.41
C ARG A 59 -7.53 -3.03 -2.35
N GLY A 60 -6.65 -3.84 -1.77
CA GLY A 60 -5.24 -3.52 -1.56
C GLY A 60 -4.31 -4.39 -2.40
N TYR A 61 -3.27 -3.79 -2.97
CA TYR A 61 -2.24 -4.46 -3.76
C TYR A 61 -0.85 -3.93 -3.42
N MET A 62 0.17 -4.76 -3.62
CA MET A 62 1.57 -4.42 -3.40
C MET A 62 2.40 -4.71 -4.64
N ALA A 63 3.48 -3.95 -4.84
CA ALA A 63 4.51 -4.21 -5.85
C ALA A 63 5.44 -5.36 -5.39
N SER A 64 4.87 -6.54 -5.12
CA SER A 64 5.61 -7.69 -4.59
C SER A 64 6.25 -8.53 -5.69
N ASP A 65 5.45 -9.09 -6.60
CA ASP A 65 5.91 -10.03 -7.64
C ASP A 65 5.49 -9.57 -9.04
N PRO A 66 6.42 -9.08 -9.89
CA PRO A 66 6.16 -8.67 -11.28
C PRO A 66 5.54 -9.75 -12.18
N ALA A 67 5.68 -11.03 -11.84
CA ALA A 67 5.08 -12.13 -12.60
C ALA A 67 3.62 -12.41 -12.22
N SER A 68 3.14 -11.86 -11.12
CA SER A 68 1.77 -12.08 -10.64
C SER A 68 0.75 -11.27 -11.44
N ALA A 69 -0.46 -11.82 -11.61
CA ALA A 69 -1.58 -11.07 -12.18
C ALA A 69 -1.95 -9.84 -11.31
N GLU A 70 -1.69 -9.91 -10.00
CA GLU A 70 -1.91 -8.81 -9.06
C GLU A 70 -1.00 -7.62 -9.33
N TYR A 71 0.23 -7.86 -9.82
CA TYR A 71 1.16 -6.77 -10.17
C TYR A 71 0.60 -5.87 -11.27
N LYS A 72 -0.04 -6.46 -12.29
CA LYS A 72 -0.68 -5.66 -13.35
C LYS A 72 -1.82 -4.79 -12.80
N VAL A 73 -2.57 -5.30 -11.82
CA VAL A 73 -3.62 -4.53 -11.15
C VAL A 73 -3.02 -3.42 -10.29
N PHE A 74 -1.94 -3.72 -9.55
CA PHE A 74 -1.17 -2.73 -8.80
C PHE A 74 -0.70 -1.59 -9.70
N GLU A 75 -0.08 -1.88 -10.86
CA GLU A 75 0.42 -0.85 -11.77
C GLU A 75 -0.71 0.05 -12.29
N LEU A 76 -1.84 -0.53 -12.67
CA LEU A 76 -3.01 0.23 -13.12
C LEU A 76 -3.58 1.13 -12.01
N ASP A 77 -3.76 0.59 -10.80
CA ASP A 77 -4.28 1.36 -9.66
C ASP A 77 -3.27 2.44 -9.21
N TRP A 78 -1.97 2.15 -9.25
CA TRP A 78 -0.93 3.12 -8.93
C TRP A 78 -0.91 4.28 -9.92
N LEU A 79 -0.99 4.01 -11.22
CA LEU A 79 -1.08 5.04 -12.26
C LEU A 79 -2.36 5.88 -12.10
N ALA A 80 -3.49 5.24 -11.82
CA ALA A 80 -4.78 5.90 -11.71
C ALA A 80 -4.89 6.80 -10.47
N TYR A 81 -4.31 6.41 -9.34
CA TYR A 81 -4.55 7.07 -8.05
C TYR A 81 -3.31 7.70 -7.42
N CYS A 82 -2.11 7.14 -7.64
CA CYS A 82 -0.91 7.50 -6.88
C CYS A 82 0.05 8.43 -7.61
N LEU A 83 -0.23 8.76 -8.88
CA LEU A 83 0.51 9.81 -9.62
C LEU A 83 -0.08 11.21 -9.42
N THR A 84 -1.28 11.32 -8.85
CA THR A 84 -1.84 12.63 -8.50
C THR A 84 -0.98 13.28 -7.41
N PRO A 85 -0.71 14.59 -7.49
CA PRO A 85 0.03 15.30 -6.45
C PRO A 85 -0.55 15.00 -5.07
N ARG A 86 0.32 14.77 -4.08
CA ARG A 86 -0.13 14.66 -2.69
C ARG A 86 -0.93 15.93 -2.36
N PRO A 87 -2.12 15.81 -1.74
CA PRO A 87 -2.83 17.00 -1.30
C PRO A 87 -1.86 17.82 -0.44
N ALA A 88 -1.68 19.10 -0.79
CA ALA A 88 -0.97 20.02 0.09
C ALA A 88 -1.74 19.99 1.41
N VAL A 89 -1.11 19.51 2.48
CA VAL A 89 -1.70 19.56 3.81
C VAL A 89 -1.85 21.06 4.12
N PRO A 90 -3.07 21.55 4.41
CA PRO A 90 -3.26 22.94 4.81
C PRO A 90 -2.58 23.23 6.16
#